data_AF-A0A3R7M6H4-F1
#
_entry.id   AF-A0A3R7M6H4-F1
#
_cell.length_a   1.000
_cell.length_b   1.000
_cell.length_c   1.000
_cell.angle_alpha   90.00
_cell.angle_beta   90.00
_cell.angle_gamma   90.00
#
_symmetry.space_group_name_H-M   'P 1'
#
loop_
_entity.id
_entity.type
_entity.pdbx_description
1 polymer ?
#
loop_
_entity_poly.entity_id
_entity_poly.type
_entity_poly.pdbx_seq_one_letter_code
_entity_poly.pdbx_strand_id
1 'polypeptide(L)'
;MAGKSSTRVLLVTANIASCFEQPDTMLKPWITEFLKTVEDHEPQFIALHCQEVGGKNYEESMQHVEHFVRSLLNRGTMLPYDKIRVFLDEEYESAEKFTALGNLYFIHQNVQDVQIWDFEGMPKSLYYVDREPGKRVAQRHLYLY
;
A
#
# COMPACT_ATOMS: atom_id res chain seq x y z
N MET A 1 28.81 14.85 -17.67
CA MET A 1 27.96 15.08 -16.49
C MET A 1 26.68 14.30 -16.69
N ALA A 2 26.46 13.21 -15.95
CA ALA A 2 25.18 12.51 -16.00
C ALA A 2 24.15 13.40 -15.29
N GLY A 3 23.13 13.87 -16.00
CA GLY A 3 22.06 14.65 -15.40
C GLY A 3 21.43 13.85 -14.26
N LYS A 4 21.22 14.47 -13.10
CA LYS A 4 20.45 13.88 -11.99
C LYS A 4 19.11 13.42 -12.57
N SER A 5 18.89 12.11 -12.69
CA SER A 5 17.57 11.60 -13.05
C SER A 5 16.62 11.91 -11.90
N SER A 6 15.63 12.76 -12.15
CA SER A 6 14.56 13.02 -11.18
C SER A 6 13.67 11.79 -11.07
N THR A 7 13.48 11.30 -9.84
CA THR A 7 12.52 10.22 -9.54
C THR A 7 11.10 10.67 -9.95
N ARG A 8 10.44 9.91 -10.83
CA ARG A 8 9.02 10.15 -11.13
C ARG A 8 8.15 9.67 -9.99
N VAL A 9 7.22 10.53 -9.55
CA VAL A 9 6.38 10.28 -8.37
C VAL A 9 4.91 10.26 -8.80
N LEU A 10 4.16 9.26 -8.33
CA LEU A 10 2.71 9.22 -8.37
C LEU A 10 2.17 9.35 -6.95
N LEU A 11 1.35 10.38 -6.71
CA LEU A 11 0.68 10.62 -5.43
C LEU A 11 -0.81 10.40 -5.63
N VAL A 12 -1.38 9.47 -4.88
CA VAL A 12 -2.80 9.12 -4.94
C VAL A 12 -3.40 9.28 -3.56
N THR A 13 -4.58 9.92 -3.51
CA THR A 13 -5.45 9.90 -2.34
C THR A 13 -6.78 9.29 -2.74
N ALA A 14 -7.34 8.42 -1.90
CA ALA A 14 -8.61 7.79 -2.17
C ALA A 14 -9.39 7.53 -0.88
N ASN A 15 -10.64 8.00 -0.84
CA ASN A 15 -11.61 7.49 0.11
C ASN A 15 -12.11 6.14 -0.41
N ILE A 16 -11.89 5.08 0.37
CA ILE A 16 -12.13 3.71 -0.05
C ILE A 16 -13.15 2.96 0.81
N ALA A 17 -13.98 3.67 1.59
CA ALA A 17 -15.04 3.04 2.38
C ALA A 17 -15.91 2.10 1.56
N SER A 18 -16.42 2.58 0.42
CA SER A 18 -17.29 1.78 -0.44
C SER A 18 -16.57 0.57 -1.08
N CYS A 19 -15.24 0.60 -1.19
CA CYS A 19 -14.48 -0.56 -1.67
C CYS A 19 -14.50 -1.70 -0.64
N PHE A 20 -14.51 -1.39 0.65
CA PHE A 20 -14.60 -2.39 1.72
C PHE A 20 -16.05 -2.80 2.02
N GLU A 21 -17.02 -1.90 1.85
CA GLU A 21 -18.44 -2.24 1.98
C GLU A 21 -18.97 -3.10 0.82
N GLN A 22 -18.40 -2.94 -0.39
CA GLN A 22 -18.84 -3.64 -1.59
C GLN A 22 -17.65 -4.21 -2.39
N PRO A 23 -16.93 -5.21 -1.86
CA PRO A 23 -15.70 -5.70 -2.47
C PRO A 23 -15.90 -6.29 -3.88
N ASP A 24 -17.03 -6.94 -4.14
CA ASP A 24 -17.30 -7.57 -5.44
C ASP A 24 -17.55 -6.55 -6.56
N THR A 25 -18.14 -5.40 -6.24
CA THR A 25 -18.58 -4.40 -7.24
C THR A 25 -17.67 -3.18 -7.30
N MET A 26 -17.01 -2.80 -6.21
CA MET A 26 -16.24 -1.55 -6.12
C MET A 26 -14.74 -1.80 -6.04
N LEU A 27 -14.30 -2.78 -5.23
CA LEU A 27 -12.87 -2.97 -5.00
C LEU A 27 -12.13 -3.44 -6.26
N LYS A 28 -12.71 -4.38 -7.00
CA LYS A 28 -12.08 -4.91 -8.22
C LYS A 28 -11.91 -3.83 -9.30
N PRO A 29 -12.94 -3.04 -9.68
CA PRO A 29 -12.74 -1.93 -10.62
C PRO A 29 -11.74 -0.88 -10.13
N TRP A 30 -11.77 -0.55 -8.83
CA TRP A 30 -10.83 0.41 -8.25
C TRP A 30 -9.37 -0.05 -8.39
N ILE A 31 -9.08 -1.31 -8.05
CA ILE A 31 -7.75 -1.90 -8.24
C ILE A 31 -7.35 -1.89 -9.72
N THR A 32 -8.27 -2.24 -10.62
CA THR A 32 -8.00 -2.24 -12.06
C THR A 32 -7.60 -0.84 -12.56
N GLU A 33 -8.35 0.20 -12.17
CA GLU A 33 -8.07 1.57 -12.61
C GLU A 33 -6.78 2.11 -12.00
N PHE A 34 -6.52 1.82 -10.72
CA PHE A 34 -5.26 2.19 -10.08
C PHE A 34 -4.06 1.55 -10.79
N LEU A 35 -4.11 0.25 -11.08
CA LEU A 35 -3.02 -0.43 -11.78
C LEU A 35 -2.82 0.11 -13.20
N LYS A 36 -3.91 0.39 -13.92
CA LYS A 36 -3.83 1.02 -15.23
C LYS A 36 -3.14 2.39 -15.15
N THR A 37 -3.47 3.19 -14.14
CA THR A 37 -2.81 4.48 -13.90
C THR A 37 -1.31 4.30 -13.66
N VAL A 38 -0.92 3.26 -12.91
CA VAL A 38 0.50 2.93 -12.68
C VAL A 38 1.20 2.52 -13.99
N GLU A 39 0.55 1.72 -14.85
CA GLU A 39 1.09 1.34 -16.16
C GLU A 39 1.27 2.55 -17.08
N ASP A 40 0.27 3.42 -17.15
CA ASP A 40 0.27 4.57 -18.06
C ASP A 40 1.34 5.62 -17.68
N HIS A 41 1.67 5.75 -16.39
CA HIS A 41 2.61 6.78 -15.90
C HIS A 41 4.01 6.25 -15.58
N GLU A 42 4.16 4.93 -15.44
CA GLU A 42 5.40 4.24 -15.05
C GLU A 42 6.17 4.98 -13.92
N PRO A 43 5.56 5.25 -12.75
CA PRO A 43 6.23 5.99 -11.69
C PRO A 43 7.38 5.18 -11.08
N GLN A 44 8.37 5.87 -10.52
CA GLN A 44 9.44 5.23 -9.76
C GLN A 44 9.14 5.17 -8.26
N PHE A 45 8.25 6.05 -7.79
CA PHE A 45 7.77 6.11 -6.42
C PHE A 45 6.26 6.34 -6.43
N ILE A 46 5.52 5.50 -5.73
CA ILE A 46 4.08 5.64 -5.55
C ILE A 46 3.80 5.86 -4.06
N ALA A 47 3.05 6.91 -3.73
CA ALA A 47 2.37 7.03 -2.44
C ALA A 47 0.87 6.95 -2.66
N LEU A 48 0.24 5.98 -2.01
CA LEU A 48 -1.21 5.81 -1.97
C LEU A 48 -1.68 6.06 -0.54
N HIS A 49 -2.37 7.17 -0.35
CA HIS A 49 -3.05 7.53 0.88
C HIS A 49 -4.52 7.12 0.79
N CYS A 50 -4.98 6.36 1.78
CA CYS A 50 -6.33 5.84 1.86
C CYS A 50 -7.06 6.41 3.07
N GLN A 51 -8.29 6.87 2.86
CA GLN A 51 -9.23 7.21 3.93
C GLN A 51 -10.34 6.16 4.03
N GLU A 52 -10.90 6.04 5.24
CA GLU A 52 -11.98 5.10 5.57
C GLU A 52 -11.59 3.64 5.27
N VAL A 53 -10.33 3.28 5.56
CA VAL A 53 -9.83 1.90 5.49
C VAL A 53 -10.63 1.02 6.44
N GLY A 54 -11.12 -0.12 5.95
CA GLY A 54 -12.02 -1.00 6.71
C GLY A 54 -13.50 -0.62 6.63
N GLY A 55 -13.87 0.51 6.04
CA GLY A 55 -15.25 0.96 5.94
C GLY A 55 -15.91 1.19 7.30
N LYS A 56 -17.24 1.24 7.34
CA LYS A 56 -18.00 1.54 8.57
C LYS A 56 -18.00 0.42 9.62
N ASN A 57 -17.79 -0.82 9.18
CA ASN A 57 -17.76 -2.01 10.05
C ASN A 57 -16.32 -2.53 10.16
N TYR A 58 -15.45 -1.72 10.76
CA TYR A 58 -14.00 -1.94 10.76
C TYR A 58 -13.57 -3.24 11.48
N GLU A 59 -14.32 -3.71 12.49
CA GLU A 59 -14.01 -4.92 13.26
C GLU A 59 -14.06 -6.20 12.41
N GLU A 60 -14.95 -6.25 11.41
CA GLU A 60 -15.11 -7.42 10.52
C GLU A 60 -14.22 -7.34 9.28
N SER A 61 -13.66 -6.16 8.99
CA SER A 61 -13.09 -5.85 7.68
C SER A 61 -11.56 -5.77 7.65
N MET A 62 -10.87 -5.88 8.78
CA MET A 62 -9.40 -5.95 8.83
C MET A 62 -8.84 -7.12 8.00
N GLN A 63 -9.54 -8.27 7.96
CA GLN A 63 -9.22 -9.38 7.05
C GLN A 63 -9.27 -8.98 5.57
N HIS A 64 -10.12 -8.00 5.20
CA HIS A 64 -10.23 -7.48 3.85
C HIS A 64 -9.12 -6.47 3.53
N VAL A 65 -8.54 -5.80 4.53
CA VAL A 65 -7.40 -4.90 4.34
C VAL A 65 -6.14 -5.70 3.96
N GLU A 66 -5.86 -6.81 4.63
CA GLU A 66 -4.77 -7.71 4.21
C GLU A 66 -5.00 -8.24 2.79
N HIS A 67 -6.23 -8.67 2.50
CA HIS A 67 -6.60 -9.15 1.17
C HIS A 67 -6.43 -8.05 0.09
N PHE A 68 -6.77 -6.82 0.40
CA PHE A 68 -6.60 -5.65 -0.47
C PHE A 68 -5.13 -5.41 -0.79
N VAL A 69 -4.27 -5.31 0.23
CA VAL A 69 -2.82 -5.12 0.08
C VAL A 69 -2.23 -6.24 -0.77
N ARG A 70 -2.58 -7.50 -0.49
CA ARG A 70 -2.13 -8.66 -1.28
C ARG A 70 -2.63 -8.61 -2.72
N SER A 71 -3.87 -8.19 -2.94
CA SER A 71 -4.48 -8.10 -4.27
C SER A 71 -3.83 -7.05 -5.16
N LEU A 72 -3.29 -5.98 -4.57
CA LEU A 72 -2.43 -5.01 -5.26
C LEU A 72 -1.06 -5.64 -5.55
N LEU A 73 -0.41 -6.18 -4.53
CA LEU A 73 0.97 -6.67 -4.62
C LEU A 73 1.13 -7.82 -5.61
N ASN A 74 0.15 -8.72 -5.72
CA ASN A 74 0.26 -9.91 -6.58
C ASN A 74 0.07 -9.64 -8.09
N ARG A 75 -0.04 -8.36 -8.49
CA ARG A 75 -0.26 -7.94 -9.87
C ARG A 75 1.06 -7.76 -10.61
N GLY A 76 1.06 -8.13 -11.90
CA GLY A 76 2.25 -8.04 -12.76
C GLY A 76 2.85 -6.63 -12.79
N THR A 77 1.98 -5.62 -12.93
CA THR A 77 2.29 -4.19 -12.86
C THR A 77 3.11 -3.80 -11.64
N MET A 78 2.89 -4.46 -10.50
CA MET A 78 3.54 -4.14 -9.24
C MET A 78 4.84 -4.92 -9.02
N LEU A 79 5.21 -5.88 -9.89
CA LEU A 79 6.42 -6.69 -9.76
C LEU A 79 7.72 -5.87 -9.63
N PRO A 80 7.91 -4.78 -10.39
CA PRO A 80 9.14 -3.99 -10.31
C PRO A 80 9.31 -3.16 -9.02
N TYR A 81 8.27 -3.06 -8.19
CA TYR A 81 8.32 -2.38 -6.91
C TYR A 81 8.67 -3.39 -5.81
N ASP A 82 9.95 -3.47 -5.48
CA ASP A 82 10.52 -4.43 -4.53
C ASP A 82 10.62 -3.89 -3.11
N LYS A 83 10.56 -2.56 -2.96
CA LYS A 83 10.57 -1.82 -1.70
C LYS A 83 9.17 -1.34 -1.40
N ILE A 84 8.52 -1.98 -0.43
CA ILE A 84 7.12 -1.71 -0.08
C ILE A 84 7.04 -1.32 1.41
N ARG A 85 6.31 -0.25 1.72
CA ARG A 85 5.97 0.13 3.10
C ARG A 85 4.49 0.39 3.20
N VAL A 86 3.85 -0.21 4.19
CA VAL A 86 2.42 -0.03 4.44
C VAL A 86 2.23 0.35 5.90
N PHE A 87 1.57 1.48 6.11
CA PHE A 87 1.16 2.01 7.41
C PHE A 87 -0.36 1.98 7.43
N LEU A 88 -0.93 1.24 8.35
CA LEU A 88 -2.37 1.14 8.52
C LEU A 88 -2.67 1.43 9.99
N ASP A 89 -3.81 2.04 10.23
CA ASP A 89 -4.32 2.13 11.58
C ASP A 89 -4.84 0.76 12.04
N GLU A 90 -4.29 0.27 13.15
CA GLU A 90 -4.65 -1.01 13.75
C GLU A 90 -5.31 -0.87 15.12
N GLU A 91 -5.51 0.35 15.65
CA GLU A 91 -6.18 0.54 16.94
C GLU A 91 -7.71 0.42 16.81
N TYR A 92 -8.19 -0.67 16.20
CA TYR A 92 -9.61 -0.97 16.01
C TYR A 92 -10.34 -1.30 17.33
N GLU A 93 -9.61 -1.72 18.37
CA GLU A 93 -10.21 -1.99 19.69
C GLU A 93 -10.71 -0.72 20.41
N SER A 94 -10.36 0.48 19.91
CA SER A 94 -10.82 1.75 20.48
C SER A 94 -11.35 2.67 19.38
N ALA A 95 -12.68 2.81 19.30
CA ALA A 95 -13.34 3.72 18.37
C ALA A 95 -12.89 5.20 18.51
N GLU A 96 -12.40 5.60 19.69
CA GLU A 96 -11.89 6.96 19.93
C GLU A 96 -10.49 7.20 19.34
N LYS A 97 -9.75 6.13 19.04
CA LYS A 97 -8.37 6.20 18.51
C LYS A 97 -8.27 5.76 17.05
N PHE A 98 -9.24 5.00 16.57
CA PHE A 98 -9.30 4.54 15.20
C PHE A 98 -9.50 5.72 14.23
N THR A 99 -8.52 5.93 13.36
CA THR A 99 -8.50 6.99 12.34
C THR A 99 -9.00 6.52 10.98
N ALA A 100 -9.06 5.20 10.75
CA ALA A 100 -9.38 4.60 9.45
C ALA A 100 -8.47 5.08 8.31
N LEU A 101 -7.23 5.45 8.60
CA LEU A 101 -6.26 5.92 7.61
C LEU A 101 -5.27 4.82 7.21
N GLY A 102 -4.78 4.92 5.99
CA GLY A 102 -3.72 4.05 5.48
C GLY A 102 -2.78 4.78 4.53
N ASN A 103 -1.51 4.39 4.53
CA ASN A 103 -0.51 4.86 3.58
C ASN A 103 0.28 3.67 3.04
N LEU A 104 0.29 3.51 1.72
CA LEU A 104 1.04 2.48 1.03
C LEU A 104 2.07 3.15 0.12
N TYR A 105 3.32 2.77 0.29
CA TYR A 105 4.43 3.26 -0.51
C TYR A 105 5.02 2.10 -1.31
N PHE A 106 5.16 2.31 -2.61
CA PHE A 106 5.77 1.36 -3.53
C PHE A 106 6.92 2.05 -4.23
N ILE A 107 8.14 1.52 -4.08
CA ILE A 107 9.33 2.11 -4.67
C ILE A 107 9.93 1.11 -5.66
N HIS A 108 10.14 1.59 -6.89
CA HIS A 108 10.64 0.81 -8.00
C HIS A 108 12.10 0.40 -7.73
N GLN A 109 12.49 -0.81 -8.11
CA GLN A 109 13.82 -1.40 -7.91
C GLN A 109 15.01 -0.58 -8.45
N ASN A 110 14.74 0.41 -9.31
CA ASN A 110 15.77 1.29 -9.87
C ASN A 110 16.08 2.51 -8.98
N VAL A 111 15.30 2.75 -7.93
CA VAL A 111 15.59 3.79 -6.92
C VAL A 111 16.48 3.16 -5.84
N GLN A 112 17.74 3.58 -5.79
CA GLN A 112 18.73 2.99 -4.90
C GLN A 112 18.70 3.61 -3.50
N ASP A 113 18.66 4.94 -3.44
CA ASP A 113 18.73 5.68 -2.18
C ASP A 113 17.33 5.96 -1.62
N VAL A 114 16.86 5.05 -0.78
CA VAL A 114 15.57 5.16 -0.08
C VAL A 114 15.82 5.13 1.42
N GLN A 115 15.38 6.16 2.12
CA GLN A 115 15.49 6.27 3.57
C GLN A 115 14.11 6.59 4.14
N ILE A 116 13.81 6.01 5.29
CA ILE A 116 12.69 6.40 6.12
C ILE A 116 13.23 6.99 7.40
N TRP A 117 12.68 8.13 7.79
CA TRP A 117 12.98 8.72 9.08
C TRP A 117 11.90 8.33 10.07
N ASP A 118 12.32 7.80 11.20
CA ASP A 118 11.47 7.46 12.34
C ASP A 118 11.96 8.26 13.55
N PHE A 119 11.05 8.99 14.19
CA PHE A 119 11.36 9.86 15.32
C PHE A 119 11.46 9.11 16.65
N GLU A 120 10.91 7.90 16.77
CA GLU A 120 10.80 7.15 18.04
C GLU A 120 11.50 5.77 18.03
N GLY A 121 12.10 5.37 16.91
CA GLY A 121 12.96 4.18 16.82
C GLY A 121 12.22 2.84 16.70
N MET A 122 10.89 2.82 16.79
CA MET A 122 10.03 1.71 16.34
C MET A 122 8.59 2.21 16.17
N PRO A 123 7.94 1.98 15.02
CA PRO A 123 6.50 2.20 14.90
C PRO A 123 5.75 0.97 15.38
N LYS A 124 4.64 1.18 16.10
CA LYS A 124 3.62 0.15 16.30
C LYS A 124 3.03 -0.21 14.94
N SER A 125 2.91 -1.53 14.70
CA SER A 125 2.40 -2.17 13.48
C SER A 125 2.97 -1.63 12.15
N LEU A 126 4.15 -2.11 11.77
CA LEU A 126 4.76 -1.86 10.46
C LEU A 126 4.61 -3.07 9.55
N TYR A 127 3.83 -2.95 8.47
CA TYR A 127 3.85 -3.97 7.44
C TYR A 127 5.04 -3.76 6.53
N TYR A 128 6.00 -4.66 6.68
CA TYR A 128 7.18 -4.72 5.84
C TYR A 128 7.09 -5.91 4.90
N VAL A 129 7.10 -5.64 3.59
CA VAL A 129 7.15 -6.68 2.57
C VAL A 129 8.43 -6.46 1.75
N ASP A 130 9.46 -7.24 2.07
CA ASP A 130 10.60 -7.40 1.15
C ASP A 130 10.24 -8.43 0.10
N ARG A 131 10.31 -7.99 -1.16
CA ARG A 131 10.15 -8.85 -2.32
C ARG A 131 11.53 -9.09 -2.93
N GLU A 132 11.86 -10.35 -3.20
CA GLU A 132 12.97 -10.64 -4.11
C GLU A 132 12.66 -10.04 -5.50
N PRO A 133 13.57 -9.29 -6.10
CA PRO A 133 13.34 -8.62 -7.39
C PRO A 133 12.74 -9.56 -8.44
N GLY A 134 11.63 -9.14 -9.05
CA GLY A 134 10.94 -9.89 -10.10
C GLY A 134 10.11 -11.10 -9.64
N LYS A 135 10.00 -11.38 -8.34
CA LYS A 135 9.14 -12.45 -7.80
C LYS A 135 7.84 -11.90 -7.22
N ARG A 136 6.77 -12.69 -7.27
CA ARG A 136 5.54 -12.38 -6.51
C ARG A 136 5.82 -12.50 -5.01
N VAL A 137 5.01 -11.84 -4.17
CA VAL A 137 5.11 -12.02 -2.71
C VAL A 137 4.81 -13.49 -2.41
N ALA A 138 5.79 -14.21 -1.87
CA ALA A 138 5.58 -15.56 -1.39
C ALA A 138 4.54 -15.55 -0.26
N GLN A 139 3.92 -16.69 0.03
CA GLN A 139 3.01 -16.88 1.17
C GLN A 139 3.63 -16.62 2.56
N ARG A 140 4.88 -16.11 2.62
CA ARG A 140 5.57 -15.75 3.86
C ARG A 140 5.04 -14.41 4.38
N HIS A 141 4.59 -14.49 5.63
CA HIS A 141 4.08 -13.47 6.55
C HIS A 141 4.18 -12.01 6.07
N LEU A 142 3.01 -11.39 5.86
CA LEU A 142 2.85 -10.01 6.35
C LEU A 142 3.15 -10.12 7.84
N TYR A 143 4.23 -9.51 8.30
CA TYR A 143 4.48 -9.42 9.74
C TYR A 143 3.50 -8.38 10.30
N LEU A 144 2.37 -8.89 10.80
CA LEU A 144 1.57 -8.24 11.83
C LEU A 144 2.43 -8.31 13.10
N TYR A 145 2.94 -7.18 13.59
CA TYR A 145 3.61 -7.10 14.89
C TYR A 145 2.67 -6.50 15.92
#